data_AF-A0A955XPQ5-F1
#
_entry.id   AF-A0A955XPQ5-F1
#
_cell.length_a   1.000
_cell.length_b   1.000
_cell.length_c   1.000
_cell.angle_alpha   90.00
_cell.angle_beta   90.00
_cell.angle_gamma   90.00
#
_symmetry.space_group_name_H-M   'P 1'
#
loop_
_entity.id
_entity.type
_entity.pdbx_description
1 polymer ?
#
loop_
_entity_poly.entity_id
_entity_poly.type
_entity_poly.pdbx_seq_one_letter_code
_entity_poly.pdbx_strand_id
1 'polypeptide(L)'
;MRLYVATCLALALTACIEDHPADDDPIDGALAADAGADAALGCPAIACADGWRPVLDAQGCLQECLPPECAGPPTCPANSHAVPACTDERPCLDVRNACGTVACAADDQLCAMALLCPPGTVQVDACEPDEAGCTEVAGCGSILACRAEENCLAYPSCPGNSEEVDDCPDNGQPCEYVTLCGATIACLGPPVCEAEPVCPPGTRQVPDCMGDAACEPFDVCGFLIFCEDDFGCDEEITCPEGSDRVEDCPDNGQPCEYIEGCDGVTFACLFREDCDVDCPPGTEPVGACADDGRACEERLFCGELFACQACDCPVGYRPEPRCPAGDPECWVGEVCGATLACIADLDCDGLPTCPAGTSPVEICLEGDVACRFEANCGTILACQDDACLDGHGPGPCPDGLAEVEGCIDDRPCVSVVECGQTRFCQPGR
;
A
#
# COMPACT_ATOMS: atom_id res chain seq x y z
N MET A 1 -36.51 41.17 55.91
CA MET A 1 -36.84 41.68 54.56
C MET A 1 -35.96 40.91 53.59
N ARG A 2 -36.47 39.85 52.94
CA ARG A 2 -37.02 39.85 51.56
C ARG A 2 -36.00 40.42 50.56
N LEU A 3 -35.49 39.70 49.56
CA LEU A 3 -36.23 38.91 48.57
C LEU A 3 -35.35 37.81 47.90
N TYR A 4 -36.00 36.70 47.55
CA TYR A 4 -35.59 35.62 46.64
C TYR A 4 -35.42 36.10 45.19
N VAL A 5 -34.51 35.47 44.43
CA VAL A 5 -34.76 35.03 43.04
C VAL A 5 -34.01 33.71 42.81
N ALA A 6 -34.79 32.66 42.56
CA ALA A 6 -34.34 31.36 42.06
C ALA A 6 -34.35 31.38 40.53
N THR A 7 -33.36 30.76 39.90
CA THR A 7 -33.38 30.46 38.46
C THR A 7 -33.05 28.98 38.29
N CYS A 8 -34.06 28.20 37.92
CA CYS A 8 -33.92 26.81 37.50
C CYS A 8 -33.37 26.78 36.08
N LEU A 9 -32.24 26.11 35.87
CA LEU A 9 -31.81 25.67 34.54
C LEU A 9 -31.94 24.14 34.52
N ALA A 10 -32.89 23.64 33.73
CA ALA A 10 -33.09 22.23 33.47
C ALA A 10 -32.08 21.77 32.40
N LEU A 11 -31.13 20.92 32.79
CA LEU A 11 -30.26 20.18 31.88
C LEU A 11 -30.94 18.84 31.56
N ALA A 12 -31.32 18.67 30.30
CA ALA A 12 -31.76 17.41 29.73
C ALA A 12 -30.53 16.51 29.53
N LEU A 13 -30.48 15.38 30.23
CA LEU A 13 -29.58 14.28 29.94
C LEU A 13 -30.19 13.43 28.83
N THR A 14 -29.73 13.62 27.61
CA THR A 14 -29.92 12.69 26.49
C THR A 14 -28.83 11.64 26.60
N ALA A 15 -29.18 10.42 26.97
CA ALA A 15 -28.27 9.29 26.93
C ALA A 15 -28.13 8.81 25.48
N CYS A 16 -26.89 8.81 24.97
CA CYS A 16 -26.49 8.01 23.83
C CYS A 16 -26.50 6.54 24.26
N ILE A 17 -27.36 5.74 23.66
CA ILE A 17 -27.24 4.28 23.69
C ILE A 17 -26.39 3.92 22.48
N GLU A 18 -25.19 3.41 22.75
CA GLU A 18 -24.32 2.82 21.73
C GLU A 18 -24.95 1.53 21.21
N ASP A 19 -25.02 1.48 19.89
CA ASP A 19 -25.53 0.38 19.07
C ASP A 19 -24.47 -0.73 19.07
N HIS A 20 -24.75 -1.86 19.73
CA HIS A 20 -23.98 -3.08 19.57
C HIS A 20 -24.79 -4.08 18.73
N PRO A 21 -24.24 -4.60 17.60
CA PRO A 21 -24.93 -5.55 16.76
C PRO A 21 -25.15 -6.87 17.50
N ALA A 22 -26.36 -7.39 17.37
CA ALA A 22 -26.78 -8.68 17.92
C ALA A 22 -26.05 -9.82 17.20
N ASP A 23 -25.27 -10.59 17.95
CA ASP A 23 -24.93 -11.96 17.59
C ASP A 23 -26.12 -12.86 17.95
N ASP A 24 -26.70 -13.47 16.92
CA ASP A 24 -27.72 -14.50 17.00
C ASP A 24 -27.13 -15.82 17.54
N ASP A 25 -27.50 -16.19 18.76
CA ASP A 25 -27.45 -17.59 19.21
C ASP A 25 -28.72 -17.97 19.99
N PRO A 26 -29.43 -19.05 19.61
CA PRO A 26 -30.69 -19.43 20.23
C PRO A 26 -30.44 -20.24 21.50
N ILE A 27 -30.66 -19.63 22.67
CA ILE A 27 -30.73 -20.35 23.95
C ILE A 27 -32.19 -20.56 24.34
N ASP A 28 -32.56 -21.83 24.32
CA ASP A 28 -33.62 -22.56 25.03
C ASP A 28 -34.76 -21.82 25.73
N GLY A 29 -35.97 -22.24 25.34
CA GLY A 29 -37.25 -21.72 25.82
C GLY A 29 -37.48 -21.81 27.32
N ALA A 30 -37.83 -20.67 27.90
CA ALA A 30 -38.50 -20.56 29.19
C ALA A 30 -39.72 -19.64 29.04
N LEU A 31 -40.90 -20.27 29.04
CA LEU A 31 -42.23 -19.77 29.40
C LEU A 31 -42.36 -18.26 29.66
N ALA A 32 -42.53 -17.47 28.60
CA ALA A 32 -43.28 -16.23 28.67
C ALA A 32 -44.78 -16.61 28.70
N ALA A 33 -45.36 -16.67 29.89
CA ALA A 33 -46.80 -16.86 30.04
C ALA A 33 -47.54 -15.62 29.52
N ASP A 34 -48.52 -15.86 28.65
CA ASP A 34 -49.43 -14.89 28.04
C ASP A 34 -50.04 -13.93 29.07
N ALA A 35 -49.60 -12.66 29.06
CA ALA A 35 -50.35 -11.55 29.66
C ALA A 35 -51.58 -11.13 28.83
N GLY A 36 -51.98 -11.93 27.83
CA GLY A 36 -53.02 -11.61 26.84
C GLY A 36 -54.39 -12.26 27.08
N ALA A 37 -54.55 -13.17 28.05
CA ALA A 37 -55.79 -13.93 28.23
C ALA A 37 -56.76 -13.34 29.29
N ASP A 38 -56.31 -12.44 30.17
CA ASP A 38 -57.09 -12.02 31.35
C ASP A 38 -58.21 -11.00 31.07
N ALA A 39 -58.26 -10.40 29.88
CA ALA A 39 -59.34 -9.46 29.54
C ALA A 39 -60.69 -10.14 29.23
N ALA A 40 -60.71 -11.46 28.97
CA ALA A 40 -61.93 -12.15 28.53
C ALA A 40 -62.83 -12.67 29.66
N LEU A 41 -62.34 -12.76 30.90
CA LEU A 41 -63.07 -13.38 32.02
C LEU A 41 -63.57 -12.39 33.10
N GLY A 42 -63.33 -11.08 32.93
CA GLY A 42 -63.84 -10.05 33.84
C GLY A 42 -63.19 -10.02 35.23
N CYS A 43 -62.02 -10.65 35.40
CA CYS A 43 -61.26 -10.58 36.64
C CYS A 43 -60.63 -9.17 36.80
N PRO A 44 -60.58 -8.59 38.02
CA PRO A 44 -59.83 -7.37 38.25
C PRO A 44 -58.32 -7.62 38.10
N ALA A 45 -57.63 -6.77 37.34
CA ALA A 45 -56.18 -6.83 37.18
C ALA A 45 -55.49 -6.46 38.49
N ILE A 46 -55.11 -7.47 39.27
CA ILE A 46 -54.29 -7.34 40.47
C ILE A 46 -53.02 -8.14 40.19
N ALA A 47 -51.87 -7.48 40.23
CA ALA A 47 -50.58 -8.15 40.17
C ALA A 47 -50.07 -8.38 41.60
N CYS A 48 -49.54 -9.56 41.88
CA CYS A 48 -48.81 -9.80 43.12
C CYS A 48 -47.46 -9.06 43.09
N ALA A 49 -47.00 -8.59 44.25
CA ALA A 49 -45.65 -8.02 44.37
C ALA A 49 -44.58 -9.09 44.08
N ASP A 50 -43.41 -8.66 43.62
CA ASP A 50 -42.31 -9.58 43.29
C ASP A 50 -42.02 -10.56 44.44
N GLY A 51 -42.00 -11.86 44.11
CA GLY A 51 -41.78 -12.96 45.05
C GLY A 51 -43.04 -13.53 45.72
N TRP A 52 -44.22 -12.92 45.54
CA TRP A 52 -45.49 -13.46 46.06
C TRP A 52 -46.14 -14.42 45.06
N ARG A 53 -46.72 -15.53 45.56
CA ARG A 53 -47.34 -16.56 44.72
C ARG A 53 -48.83 -16.25 44.52
N PRO A 54 -49.33 -16.17 43.28
CA PRO A 54 -50.75 -15.99 43.03
C PRO A 54 -51.53 -17.27 43.36
N VAL A 55 -52.62 -17.13 44.12
CA VAL A 55 -53.64 -18.18 44.29
C VAL A 55 -54.79 -17.85 43.36
N LEU A 56 -55.01 -18.70 42.36
CA LEU A 56 -56.11 -18.55 41.42
C LEU A 56 -57.31 -19.37 41.88
N ASP A 57 -58.51 -18.85 41.72
CA ASP A 57 -59.74 -19.61 41.91
C ASP A 57 -59.98 -20.62 40.77
N ALA A 58 -61.08 -21.37 40.84
CA ALA A 58 -61.43 -22.38 39.83
C ALA A 58 -61.70 -21.78 38.43
N GLN A 59 -61.88 -20.46 38.33
CA GLN A 59 -62.11 -19.73 37.08
C GLN A 59 -60.84 -19.06 36.56
N GLY A 60 -59.71 -19.23 37.25
CA GLY A 60 -58.42 -18.65 36.90
C GLY A 60 -58.25 -17.20 37.37
N CYS A 61 -59.19 -16.63 38.12
CA CYS A 61 -59.03 -15.27 38.66
C CYS A 61 -58.15 -15.29 39.92
N LEU A 62 -57.29 -14.27 40.07
CA LEU A 62 -56.49 -14.08 41.28
C LEU A 62 -57.40 -13.84 42.50
N GLN A 63 -57.37 -14.74 43.47
CA GLN A 63 -58.14 -14.63 44.70
C GLN A 63 -57.33 -13.98 45.83
N GLU A 64 -56.07 -14.38 45.99
CA GLU A 64 -55.14 -13.82 46.96
C GLU A 64 -53.69 -14.00 46.50
N CYS A 65 -52.80 -13.13 46.98
CA CYS A 65 -51.36 -13.33 46.87
C CYS A 65 -50.88 -13.95 48.18
N LEU A 66 -50.31 -15.14 48.12
CA LEU A 66 -49.63 -15.73 49.26
C LEU A 66 -48.20 -15.18 49.33
N PRO A 67 -47.70 -14.80 50.52
CA PRO A 67 -46.29 -14.46 50.68
C PRO A 67 -45.43 -15.65 50.29
N PRO A 68 -44.19 -15.42 49.82
CA PRO A 68 -43.27 -16.52 49.52
C PRO A 68 -43.20 -17.45 50.72
N GLU A 69 -43.55 -18.72 50.50
CA GLU A 69 -43.31 -19.75 51.50
C GLU A 69 -41.82 -19.72 51.84
N CYS A 70 -41.53 -19.74 53.13
CA CYS A 70 -40.17 -19.63 53.62
C CYS A 70 -39.29 -20.75 53.03
N ALA A 71 -38.48 -20.43 52.02
CA ALA A 71 -37.60 -21.38 51.35
C ALA A 71 -36.40 -21.80 52.23
N GLY A 72 -36.27 -21.20 53.41
CA GLY A 72 -35.22 -21.48 54.39
C GLY A 72 -34.73 -20.21 55.08
N PRO A 73 -34.04 -20.34 56.23
CA PRO A 73 -33.40 -19.19 56.87
C PRO A 73 -32.46 -18.49 55.88
N PRO A 74 -32.28 -17.16 55.99
CA PRO A 74 -31.37 -16.45 55.10
C PRO A 74 -29.95 -17.02 55.25
N THR A 75 -29.25 -17.17 54.14
CA THR A 75 -27.86 -17.61 54.10
C THR A 75 -26.95 -16.42 53.81
N CYS A 76 -25.73 -16.48 54.33
CA CYS A 76 -24.73 -15.47 54.06
C CYS A 76 -24.18 -15.59 52.62
N PRO A 77 -23.84 -14.46 51.96
CA PRO A 77 -23.20 -14.49 50.65
C PRO A 77 -21.85 -15.21 50.70
N ALA A 78 -21.35 -15.63 49.53
CA ALA A 78 -20.03 -16.29 49.44
C ALA A 78 -18.96 -15.46 50.16
N ASN A 79 -18.05 -16.13 50.88
CA ASN A 79 -16.97 -15.55 51.69
C ASN A 79 -17.41 -14.85 52.99
N SER A 80 -18.61 -15.15 53.48
CA SER A 80 -19.08 -14.71 54.79
C SER A 80 -19.76 -15.84 55.56
N HIS A 81 -19.70 -15.78 56.90
CA HIS A 81 -20.31 -16.76 57.79
C HIS A 81 -21.32 -16.08 58.73
N ALA A 82 -22.32 -16.86 59.16
CA ALA A 82 -23.37 -16.37 60.05
C ALA A 82 -22.82 -16.12 61.47
N VAL A 83 -23.06 -14.94 62.01
CA VAL A 83 -22.73 -14.55 63.39
C VAL A 83 -24.00 -14.23 64.19
N PRO A 84 -23.97 -14.32 65.54
CA PRO A 84 -25.16 -14.11 66.37
C PRO A 84 -25.74 -12.69 66.31
N ALA A 85 -24.88 -11.68 66.15
CA ALA A 85 -25.25 -10.27 66.02
C ALA A 85 -24.06 -9.43 65.51
N CYS A 86 -24.34 -8.32 64.83
CA CYS A 86 -23.33 -7.29 64.58
C CYS A 86 -23.05 -6.50 65.85
N THR A 87 -21.77 -6.18 66.06
CA THR A 87 -21.30 -5.37 67.19
C THR A 87 -20.42 -4.25 66.65
N ASP A 88 -20.24 -3.18 67.43
CA ASP A 88 -19.35 -2.07 67.02
C ASP A 88 -17.90 -2.55 66.79
N GLU A 89 -17.48 -3.62 67.48
CA GLU A 89 -16.16 -4.23 67.34
C GLU A 89 -16.07 -5.21 66.15
N ARG A 90 -17.20 -5.64 65.60
CA ARG A 90 -17.29 -6.55 64.45
C ARG A 90 -18.45 -6.14 63.54
N PRO A 91 -18.23 -5.17 62.65
CA PRO A 91 -19.25 -4.80 61.69
C PRO A 91 -19.55 -5.99 60.79
N CYS A 92 -20.84 -6.26 60.56
CA CYS A 92 -21.30 -7.29 59.64
C CYS A 92 -22.49 -6.80 58.81
N LEU A 93 -22.86 -7.57 57.79
CA LEU A 93 -24.01 -7.31 56.93
C LEU A 93 -25.25 -8.05 57.45
N ASP A 94 -26.33 -7.33 57.74
CA ASP A 94 -27.63 -7.94 58.04
C ASP A 94 -28.35 -8.34 56.74
N VAL A 95 -28.46 -9.64 56.49
CA VAL A 95 -29.19 -10.20 55.34
C VAL A 95 -30.59 -10.59 55.80
N ARG A 96 -31.62 -10.00 55.17
CA ARG A 96 -33.04 -10.26 55.48
C ARG A 96 -33.72 -10.98 54.33
N ASN A 97 -34.49 -12.01 54.66
CA ASN A 97 -35.46 -12.62 53.75
C ASN A 97 -36.82 -12.77 54.46
N ALA A 98 -37.80 -13.36 53.80
CA ALA A 98 -39.13 -13.58 54.36
C ALA A 98 -39.13 -14.47 55.64
N CYS A 99 -38.02 -15.16 55.93
CA CYS A 99 -37.88 -16.11 57.03
C CYS A 99 -37.16 -15.54 58.27
N GLY A 100 -36.52 -14.38 58.16
CA GLY A 100 -35.77 -13.80 59.27
C GLY A 100 -34.62 -12.90 58.83
N THR A 101 -33.73 -12.62 59.78
CA THR A 101 -32.48 -11.87 59.56
C THR A 101 -31.31 -12.74 60.00
N VAL A 102 -30.22 -12.75 59.24
CA VAL A 102 -28.93 -13.31 59.65
C VAL A 102 -27.88 -12.22 59.53
N ALA A 103 -27.01 -12.11 60.54
CA ALA A 103 -25.86 -11.24 60.51
C ALA A 103 -24.69 -12.00 59.88
N CYS A 104 -24.05 -11.44 58.86
CA CYS A 104 -22.99 -12.09 58.08
C CYS A 104 -21.67 -11.35 58.23
N ALA A 105 -20.72 -11.96 58.94
CA ALA A 105 -19.35 -11.46 59.05
C ALA A 105 -18.49 -12.05 57.94
N ALA A 106 -17.58 -11.25 57.39
CA ALA A 106 -16.57 -11.76 56.46
C ALA A 106 -15.69 -12.80 57.17
N ASP A 107 -15.26 -13.83 56.44
CA ASP A 107 -14.32 -14.80 57.01
C ASP A 107 -12.98 -14.13 57.34
N ASP A 108 -12.57 -14.17 58.62
CA ASP A 108 -11.33 -13.58 59.12
C ASP A 108 -10.08 -14.09 58.35
N GLN A 109 -10.15 -15.28 57.74
CA GLN A 109 -9.07 -15.85 56.94
C GLN A 109 -8.91 -15.23 55.54
N LEU A 110 -9.97 -14.63 54.97
CA LEU A 110 -9.88 -13.95 53.67
C LEU A 110 -9.40 -12.49 53.81
N CYS A 111 -9.54 -11.91 55.00
CA CYS A 111 -9.09 -10.56 55.29
C CYS A 111 -7.56 -10.41 55.34
N ALA A 112 -6.83 -11.47 55.64
CA ALA A 112 -5.36 -11.45 55.62
C ALA A 112 -4.76 -11.45 54.20
N MET A 113 -5.55 -11.77 53.16
CA MET A 113 -5.06 -11.89 51.78
C MET A 113 -5.45 -10.73 50.86
N ALA A 114 -6.28 -9.79 51.33
CA ALA A 114 -6.92 -8.81 50.43
C ALA A 114 -6.44 -7.37 50.55
N LEU A 115 -5.67 -7.00 51.58
CA LEU A 115 -5.06 -5.67 51.66
C LEU A 115 -3.69 -5.69 50.98
N LEU A 116 -3.72 -5.55 49.65
CA LEU A 116 -2.55 -5.19 48.85
C LEU A 116 -2.62 -3.71 48.53
N CYS A 117 -1.47 -3.06 48.53
CA CYS A 117 -1.36 -1.70 48.01
C CYS A 117 -1.71 -1.68 46.51
N PRO A 118 -2.36 -0.61 46.01
CA PRO A 118 -2.61 -0.44 44.58
C PRO A 118 -1.32 -0.56 43.75
N PRO A 119 -1.39 -0.96 42.47
CA PRO A 119 -0.23 -0.99 41.59
C PRO A 119 0.54 0.35 41.61
N GLY A 120 1.87 0.29 41.74
CA GLY A 120 2.72 1.47 41.84
C GLY A 120 2.90 2.03 43.27
N THR A 121 2.38 1.35 44.29
CA THR A 121 2.58 1.71 45.69
C THR A 121 3.09 0.53 46.52
N VAL A 122 3.89 0.81 47.55
CA VAL A 122 4.42 -0.17 48.50
C VAL A 122 3.85 0.06 49.88
N GLN A 123 3.68 -1.03 50.63
CA GLN A 123 3.25 -0.95 52.02
C GLN A 123 4.33 -0.28 52.88
N VAL A 124 3.93 0.73 53.64
CA VAL A 124 4.73 1.38 54.67
C VAL A 124 4.06 1.20 56.03
N ASP A 125 4.80 1.41 57.12
CA ASP A 125 4.28 1.19 58.47
C ASP A 125 3.18 2.20 58.86
N ALA A 126 3.29 3.45 58.39
CA ALA A 126 2.29 4.51 58.57
C ALA A 126 2.54 5.65 57.57
N CYS A 127 1.49 6.40 57.21
CA CYS A 127 1.64 7.66 56.48
C CYS A 127 1.91 8.80 57.47
N GLU A 128 2.96 9.60 57.26
CA GLU A 128 3.11 10.85 58.00
C GLU A 128 2.08 11.90 57.50
N PRO A 129 1.53 12.77 58.37
CA PRO A 129 0.44 13.68 58.02
C PRO A 129 0.77 14.70 56.93
N ASP A 130 2.06 14.88 56.60
CA ASP A 130 2.55 15.82 55.59
C ASP A 130 3.28 15.11 54.42
N GLU A 131 3.24 13.78 54.35
CA GLU A 131 3.92 13.01 53.30
C GLU A 131 3.05 12.93 52.03
N ALA A 132 3.42 13.71 51.02
CA ALA A 132 2.75 13.68 49.73
C ALA A 132 2.94 12.31 49.06
N GLY A 133 1.85 11.66 48.64
CA GLY A 133 1.89 10.37 47.94
C GLY A 133 1.76 9.13 48.82
N CYS A 134 1.41 9.30 50.10
CA CYS A 134 0.98 8.21 50.98
C CYS A 134 -0.55 8.18 51.12
N THR A 135 -1.16 7.01 50.97
CA THR A 135 -2.61 6.78 51.06
C THR A 135 -2.89 5.62 52.00
N GLU A 136 -3.84 5.81 52.91
CA GLU A 136 -4.33 4.76 53.80
C GLU A 136 -5.52 4.02 53.18
N VAL A 137 -5.40 2.71 53.02
CA VAL A 137 -6.46 1.82 52.54
C VAL A 137 -7.05 1.08 53.73
N ALA A 138 -8.31 1.38 54.05
CA ALA A 138 -9.02 0.71 55.14
C ALA A 138 -9.78 -0.52 54.62
N GLY A 139 -9.55 -1.67 55.24
CA GLY A 139 -10.23 -2.91 54.90
C GLY A 139 -10.14 -3.89 56.06
N CYS A 140 -11.22 -4.64 56.28
CA CYS A 140 -11.25 -5.71 57.29
C CYS A 140 -10.86 -5.27 58.73
N GLY A 141 -11.16 -4.03 59.10
CA GLY A 141 -10.79 -3.50 60.43
C GLY A 141 -9.31 -3.19 60.62
N SER A 142 -8.51 -3.25 59.54
CA SER A 142 -7.12 -2.81 59.48
C SER A 142 -6.95 -1.65 58.51
N ILE A 143 -5.92 -0.83 58.74
CA ILE A 143 -5.52 0.27 57.86
C ILE A 143 -4.15 -0.08 57.31
N LEU A 144 -4.01 -0.08 55.99
CA LEU A 144 -2.76 -0.28 55.26
C LEU A 144 -2.28 1.06 54.74
N ALA A 145 -1.11 1.53 55.18
CA ALA A 145 -0.49 2.71 54.61
C ALA A 145 0.30 2.30 53.35
N CYS A 146 -0.04 2.91 52.21
CA CYS A 146 0.59 2.67 50.93
C CYS A 146 1.25 3.95 50.45
N ARG A 147 2.55 3.89 50.15
CA ARG A 147 3.30 5.02 49.61
C ARG A 147 3.70 4.71 48.18
N ALA A 148 3.71 5.71 47.30
CA ALA A 148 4.34 5.58 46.00
C ALA A 148 5.78 5.03 46.16
N GLU A 149 6.13 3.99 45.41
CA GLU A 149 7.44 3.36 45.54
C GLU A 149 8.52 4.32 45.00
N GLU A 150 9.32 4.92 45.87
CA GLU A 150 10.46 5.75 45.45
C GLU A 150 11.61 4.93 44.83
N ASN A 151 11.55 3.59 44.96
CA ASN A 151 12.43 2.64 44.27
C ASN A 151 11.74 2.06 43.03
N CYS A 152 11.11 2.92 42.25
CA CYS A 152 10.56 2.57 40.97
C CYS A 152 11.76 2.27 40.04
N LEU A 153 12.22 1.01 40.04
CA LEU A 153 13.32 0.52 39.19
C LEU A 153 12.87 0.23 37.76
N ALA A 154 11.60 0.52 37.43
CA ALA A 154 11.08 0.33 36.09
C ALA A 154 11.61 1.44 35.17
N TYR A 155 12.43 1.05 34.21
CA TYR A 155 12.77 1.93 33.09
C TYR A 155 11.51 2.10 32.22
N PRO A 156 11.11 3.31 31.82
CA PRO A 156 10.01 3.50 30.88
C PRO A 156 10.30 2.72 29.59
N SER A 157 9.24 2.25 28.92
CA SER A 157 9.33 1.58 27.63
C SER A 157 8.37 2.25 26.66
N CYS A 158 8.78 2.40 25.40
CA CYS A 158 7.95 2.99 24.37
C CYS A 158 6.72 2.12 24.07
N PRO A 159 5.50 2.71 23.96
CA PRO A 159 4.29 1.95 23.72
C PRO A 159 4.15 1.50 22.25
N GLY A 160 3.63 0.29 22.05
CA GLY A 160 3.31 -0.23 20.71
C GLY A 160 4.56 -0.43 19.83
N ASN A 161 4.55 0.20 18.66
CA ASN A 161 5.58 0.14 17.62
C ASN A 161 6.39 1.44 17.54
N SER A 162 6.51 2.17 18.64
CA SER A 162 7.43 3.31 18.77
C SER A 162 8.82 2.86 19.20
N GLU A 163 9.84 3.60 18.79
CA GLU A 163 11.24 3.32 19.10
C GLU A 163 11.81 4.37 20.05
N GLU A 164 12.65 3.95 20.99
CA GLU A 164 13.35 4.86 21.91
C GLU A 164 14.43 5.63 21.15
N VAL A 165 14.39 6.95 21.23
CA VAL A 165 15.37 7.86 20.63
C VAL A 165 15.94 8.79 21.70
N ASP A 166 17.11 9.37 21.42
CA ASP A 166 17.75 10.30 22.36
C ASP A 166 16.93 11.59 22.56
N ASP A 167 16.27 12.08 21.50
CA ASP A 167 15.47 13.31 21.52
C ASP A 167 14.40 13.27 20.41
N CYS A 168 13.29 13.98 20.62
CA CYS A 168 12.23 14.06 19.62
C CYS A 168 12.64 15.02 18.48
N PRO A 169 12.56 14.60 17.20
CA PRO A 169 12.94 15.45 16.09
C PRO A 169 11.93 16.59 15.85
N ASP A 170 12.42 17.77 15.49
CA ASP A 170 11.60 18.95 15.14
C ASP A 170 10.94 18.85 13.75
N ASN A 171 11.04 17.70 13.09
CA ASN A 171 10.57 17.49 11.70
C ASN A 171 9.07 17.18 11.58
N GLY A 172 8.32 17.24 12.69
CA GLY A 172 6.89 16.97 12.71
C GLY A 172 6.52 15.48 12.74
N GLN A 173 7.49 14.56 12.88
CA GLN A 173 7.17 13.16 13.17
C GLN A 173 6.51 13.02 14.54
N PRO A 174 5.57 12.07 14.71
CA PRO A 174 4.91 11.84 15.99
C PRO A 174 5.96 11.35 17.00
N CYS A 175 6.20 12.12 18.05
CA CYS A 175 7.11 11.73 19.10
C CYS A 175 6.53 12.14 20.45
N GLU A 176 6.62 11.25 21.44
CA GLU A 176 6.11 11.49 22.79
C GLU A 176 7.17 11.21 23.86
N TYR A 177 7.13 11.99 24.94
CA TYR A 177 7.99 11.77 26.10
C TYR A 177 7.26 10.93 27.14
N VAL A 178 7.81 9.75 27.44
CA VAL A 178 7.25 8.84 28.44
C VAL A 178 8.06 8.96 29.71
N THR A 179 7.41 9.32 30.83
CA THR A 179 8.05 9.42 32.14
C THR A 179 7.54 8.31 33.06
N LEU A 180 8.46 7.46 33.52
CA LEU A 180 8.18 6.44 34.53
C LEU A 180 9.29 6.49 35.56
N CYS A 181 8.92 6.50 36.84
CA CYS A 181 9.89 6.47 37.94
C CYS A 181 10.90 7.64 37.95
N GLY A 182 10.56 8.79 37.34
CA GLY A 182 11.49 9.93 37.22
C GLY A 182 12.56 9.79 36.12
N ALA A 183 12.58 8.67 35.39
CA ALA A 183 13.25 8.57 34.11
C ALA A 183 12.28 9.00 32.99
N THR A 184 12.76 9.82 32.06
CA THR A 184 12.01 10.26 30.88
C THR A 184 12.76 9.81 29.64
N ILE A 185 12.05 9.14 28.73
CA ILE A 185 12.57 8.75 27.41
C ILE A 185 11.74 9.41 26.31
N ALA A 186 12.33 9.59 25.12
CA ALA A 186 11.62 10.01 23.92
C ALA A 186 11.27 8.79 23.07
N CYS A 187 10.01 8.68 22.67
CA CYS A 187 9.48 7.58 21.89
C CYS A 187 9.02 8.11 20.53
N LEU A 188 9.76 7.77 19.49
CA LEU A 188 9.44 8.12 18.11
C LEU A 188 8.42 7.12 17.57
N GLY A 189 7.22 7.60 17.27
CA GLY A 189 6.17 6.81 16.63
C GLY A 189 6.52 6.48 15.17
N PRO A 190 5.83 5.50 14.57
CA PRO A 190 5.94 5.27 13.14
C PRO A 190 5.59 6.57 12.39
N PRO A 191 6.24 6.84 11.24
CA PRO A 191 5.91 8.01 10.45
C PRO A 191 4.40 8.01 10.13
N VAL A 192 3.68 9.05 10.55
CA VAL A 192 2.29 9.24 10.10
C VAL A 192 2.36 9.76 8.68
N CYS A 193 2.12 8.89 7.71
CA CYS A 193 1.96 9.33 6.33
C CYS A 193 0.52 9.75 6.14
N GLU A 194 0.29 11.05 6.36
CA GLU A 194 -0.99 11.70 6.07
C GLU A 194 -1.24 11.80 4.57
N ALA A 195 -0.18 11.72 3.75
CA ALA A 195 -0.29 11.70 2.30
C ALA A 195 -0.47 10.27 1.80
N GLU A 196 -1.52 10.05 1.01
CA GLU A 196 -1.65 8.85 0.18
C GLU A 196 -0.40 8.74 -0.72
N PRO A 197 0.17 7.53 -0.89
CA PRO A 197 1.35 7.36 -1.71
C PRO A 197 1.03 7.69 -3.18
N VAL A 198 1.73 8.68 -3.74
CA VAL A 198 1.58 9.12 -5.13
C VAL A 198 2.87 8.81 -5.88
N CYS A 199 2.74 8.32 -7.11
CA CYS A 199 3.86 8.08 -8.01
C CYS A 199 4.62 9.39 -8.34
N PRO A 200 5.94 9.33 -8.58
CA PRO A 200 6.73 10.48 -9.04
C PRO A 200 6.14 11.15 -10.29
N PRO A 201 6.39 12.47 -10.49
CA PRO A 201 5.96 13.14 -11.72
C PRO A 201 6.45 12.41 -12.97
N GLY A 202 5.56 12.19 -13.94
CA GLY A 202 5.86 11.44 -15.17
C GLY A 202 5.68 9.93 -15.04
N THR A 203 5.10 9.45 -13.94
CA THR A 203 4.73 8.04 -13.75
C THR A 203 3.29 7.95 -13.23
N ARG A 204 2.61 6.83 -13.48
CA ARG A 204 1.23 6.57 -13.01
C ARG A 204 1.16 5.31 -12.17
N GLN A 205 0.28 5.30 -11.18
CA GLN A 205 0.09 4.14 -10.30
C GLN A 205 -0.67 3.04 -11.04
N VAL A 206 -0.10 1.83 -11.04
CA VAL A 206 -0.75 0.64 -11.59
C VAL A 206 -1.02 -0.40 -10.50
N PRO A 207 -2.06 -1.25 -10.66
CA PRO A 207 -2.39 -2.26 -9.64
C PRO A 207 -1.30 -3.32 -9.45
N ASP A 208 -0.58 -3.68 -10.51
CA ASP A 208 0.48 -4.67 -10.51
C ASP A 208 1.34 -4.48 -11.78
N CYS A 209 2.64 -4.79 -11.69
CA CYS A 209 3.53 -4.79 -12.84
C CYS A 209 3.35 -6.10 -13.64
N MET A 210 2.22 -6.25 -14.34
CA MET A 210 1.99 -7.41 -15.21
C MET A 210 2.50 -7.16 -16.64
N GLY A 211 3.69 -7.67 -16.96
CA GLY A 211 4.23 -7.72 -18.32
C GLY A 211 5.68 -7.22 -18.45
N ASP A 212 6.12 -7.00 -19.68
CA ASP A 212 7.45 -6.42 -20.02
C ASP A 212 7.45 -4.88 -19.92
N ALA A 213 6.39 -4.26 -19.41
CA ALA A 213 6.32 -2.82 -19.22
C ALA A 213 7.26 -2.40 -18.08
N ALA A 214 8.05 -1.36 -18.30
CA ALA A 214 8.96 -0.77 -17.32
C ALA A 214 8.15 -0.19 -16.15
N CYS A 215 7.95 -1.02 -15.13
CA CYS A 215 7.19 -0.70 -13.93
C CYS A 215 8.11 -0.91 -12.73
N GLU A 216 8.26 0.13 -11.90
CA GLU A 216 9.16 0.15 -10.76
C GLU A 216 8.37 0.15 -9.45
N PRO A 217 8.77 -0.69 -8.46
CA PRO A 217 8.19 -0.63 -7.13
C PRO A 217 8.70 0.60 -6.37
N PHE A 218 7.79 1.34 -5.73
CA PHE A 218 8.10 2.48 -4.87
C PHE A 218 7.58 2.22 -3.44
N ASP A 219 8.47 2.27 -2.44
CA ASP A 219 8.09 2.19 -1.02
C ASP A 219 7.94 3.61 -0.47
N VAL A 220 6.69 3.99 -0.20
CA VAL A 220 6.37 5.26 0.44
C VAL A 220 5.71 4.93 1.77
N CYS A 221 6.46 5.15 2.85
CA CYS A 221 5.98 4.95 4.22
C CYS A 221 5.55 3.52 4.56
N GLY A 222 6.22 2.51 3.99
CA GLY A 222 5.88 1.11 4.18
C GLY A 222 4.71 0.64 3.30
N PHE A 223 4.15 1.51 2.45
CA PHE A 223 3.24 1.11 1.39
C PHE A 223 4.03 0.92 0.11
N LEU A 224 4.00 -0.30 -0.41
CA LEU A 224 4.54 -0.63 -1.72
C LEU A 224 3.51 -0.25 -2.78
N ILE A 225 3.84 0.70 -3.64
CA ILE A 225 3.09 1.05 -4.84
C ILE A 225 3.89 0.67 -6.09
N PHE A 226 3.21 0.48 -7.21
CA PHE A 226 3.85 0.21 -8.50
C PHE A 226 3.59 1.39 -9.43
N CYS A 227 4.66 1.97 -9.95
CA CYS A 227 4.61 3.10 -10.85
C CYS A 227 5.18 2.68 -12.19
N GLU A 228 4.43 2.92 -13.26
CA GLU A 228 4.95 2.80 -14.61
C GLU A 228 5.17 4.19 -15.20
N ASP A 229 6.21 4.32 -16.02
CA ASP A 229 6.46 5.55 -16.77
C ASP A 229 5.22 5.91 -17.60
N ASP A 230 4.81 7.17 -17.48
CA ASP A 230 3.72 7.76 -18.23
C ASP A 230 4.22 8.09 -19.65
N PHE A 231 4.65 7.04 -20.37
CA PHE A 231 5.05 7.14 -21.76
C PHE A 231 3.82 7.46 -22.62
N GLY A 232 3.53 8.75 -22.79
CA GLY A 232 2.89 9.23 -24.01
C GLY A 232 1.49 9.83 -23.91
N CYS A 233 1.03 10.25 -22.74
CA CYS A 233 -0.28 10.93 -22.66
C CYS A 233 -0.22 12.45 -22.86
N ASP A 234 0.98 13.03 -22.91
CA ASP A 234 1.18 14.45 -23.24
C ASP A 234 1.33 14.72 -24.75
N GLU A 235 1.57 13.68 -25.56
CA GLU A 235 1.50 13.84 -27.02
C GLU A 235 0.04 13.75 -27.46
N GLU A 236 -0.44 14.83 -28.10
CA GLU A 236 -1.76 14.85 -28.73
C GLU A 236 -1.88 13.63 -29.63
N ILE A 237 -2.76 12.70 -29.27
CA ILE A 237 -2.91 11.45 -30.01
C ILE A 237 -3.43 11.80 -31.41
N THR A 238 -2.54 11.72 -32.38
CA THR A 238 -2.85 11.92 -33.79
C THR A 238 -3.23 10.60 -34.43
N CYS A 239 -4.15 10.65 -35.38
CA CYS A 239 -4.40 9.51 -36.25
C CYS A 239 -3.13 9.13 -37.03
N PRO A 240 -2.92 7.83 -37.34
CA PRO A 240 -1.80 7.36 -38.16
C PRO A 240 -1.67 8.14 -39.47
N GLU A 241 -0.44 8.25 -40.00
CA GLU A 241 -0.22 8.90 -41.30
C GLU A 241 -1.16 8.30 -42.37
N GLY A 242 -1.87 9.18 -43.10
CA GLY A 242 -2.87 8.78 -44.10
C GLY A 242 -4.31 8.67 -43.58
N SER A 243 -4.56 8.96 -42.30
CA SER A 243 -5.90 9.01 -41.73
C SER A 243 -6.23 10.38 -41.11
N ASP A 244 -7.49 10.80 -41.24
CA ASP A 244 -8.01 12.04 -40.69
C ASP A 244 -8.89 11.71 -39.46
N ARG A 245 -8.78 12.53 -38.41
CA ARG A 245 -9.61 12.41 -37.21
C ARG A 245 -11.06 12.78 -37.53
N VAL A 246 -11.99 11.89 -37.22
CA VAL A 246 -13.44 12.09 -37.37
C VAL A 246 -14.17 11.82 -36.04
N GLU A 247 -15.36 12.39 -35.88
CA GLU A 247 -16.16 12.17 -34.65
C GLU A 247 -16.70 10.74 -34.57
N ASP A 248 -17.01 10.13 -35.72
CA ASP A 248 -17.53 8.78 -35.79
C ASP A 248 -17.20 8.14 -37.14
N CYS A 249 -17.05 6.81 -37.17
CA CYS A 249 -16.79 6.09 -38.40
C CYS A 249 -18.04 6.07 -39.30
N PRO A 250 -17.92 6.42 -40.59
CA PRO A 250 -19.06 6.41 -41.50
C PRO A 250 -19.52 4.98 -41.83
N ASP A 251 -20.84 4.75 -41.84
CA ASP A 251 -21.47 3.47 -42.21
C ASP A 251 -21.36 3.11 -43.72
N ASN A 252 -20.58 3.86 -44.50
CA ASN A 252 -20.45 3.70 -45.95
C ASN A 252 -19.43 2.62 -46.36
N GLY A 253 -18.80 1.95 -45.39
CA GLY A 253 -17.81 0.90 -45.62
C GLY A 253 -16.39 1.42 -45.88
N GLN A 254 -16.13 2.72 -45.68
CA GLN A 254 -14.76 3.24 -45.66
C GLN A 254 -13.99 2.65 -44.47
N PRO A 255 -12.70 2.32 -44.64
CA PRO A 255 -11.87 1.82 -43.55
C PRO A 255 -11.72 2.91 -42.48
N CYS A 256 -12.07 2.56 -41.25
CA CYS A 256 -12.03 3.45 -40.11
C CYS A 256 -11.73 2.65 -38.84
N GLU A 257 -10.91 3.20 -37.95
CA GLU A 257 -10.47 2.58 -36.71
C GLU A 257 -10.74 3.50 -35.52
N TYR A 258 -11.17 2.93 -34.39
CA TYR A 258 -11.31 3.66 -33.13
C TYR A 258 -10.04 3.50 -32.30
N ILE A 259 -9.44 4.62 -31.91
CA ILE A 259 -8.27 4.67 -31.03
C ILE A 259 -8.74 5.18 -29.67
N GLU A 260 -8.47 4.43 -28.61
CA GLU A 260 -8.75 4.84 -27.24
C GLU A 260 -7.59 5.69 -26.71
N GLY A 261 -7.88 6.94 -26.37
CA GLY A 261 -6.91 7.83 -25.77
C GLY A 261 -6.67 7.58 -24.29
N CYS A 262 -5.59 8.16 -23.77
CA CYS A 262 -5.19 8.01 -22.37
C CYS A 262 -6.22 8.48 -21.35
N ASP A 263 -7.09 9.42 -21.71
CA ASP A 263 -8.18 9.94 -20.88
C ASP A 263 -9.46 9.07 -20.96
N GLY A 264 -9.38 7.91 -21.64
CA GLY A 264 -10.53 7.07 -21.96
C GLY A 264 -11.42 7.67 -23.04
N VAL A 265 -10.98 8.75 -23.72
CA VAL A 265 -11.70 9.30 -24.86
C VAL A 265 -11.33 8.52 -26.10
N THR A 266 -12.29 7.79 -26.64
CA THR A 266 -12.18 7.14 -27.93
C THR A 266 -12.43 8.15 -29.05
N PHE A 267 -11.60 8.17 -30.09
CA PHE A 267 -11.88 8.90 -31.32
C PHE A 267 -11.65 8.02 -32.55
N ALA A 268 -12.30 8.37 -33.66
CA ALA A 268 -12.25 7.61 -34.90
C ALA A 268 -11.22 8.22 -35.87
N CYS A 269 -10.47 7.35 -36.55
CA CYS A 269 -9.53 7.70 -37.61
C CYS A 269 -10.03 7.12 -38.93
N LEU A 270 -10.43 8.00 -39.85
CA LEU A 270 -10.89 7.64 -41.18
C LEU A 270 -9.72 7.68 -42.15
N PHE A 271 -9.44 6.57 -42.83
CA PHE A 271 -8.39 6.55 -43.86
C PHE A 271 -8.85 7.34 -45.08
N ARG A 272 -7.99 8.22 -45.61
CA ARG A 272 -8.30 9.02 -46.80
C ARG A 272 -8.36 8.10 -48.03
N GLU A 273 -9.44 8.22 -48.81
CA GLU A 273 -9.59 7.47 -50.09
C GLU A 273 -8.66 7.97 -51.20
N ASP A 274 -7.98 9.11 -51.01
CA ASP A 274 -6.95 9.62 -51.91
C ASP A 274 -5.61 8.89 -51.64
N CYS A 275 -5.61 7.57 -51.78
CA CYS A 275 -4.39 6.77 -51.78
C CYS A 275 -3.75 6.87 -53.17
N ASP A 276 -3.21 8.04 -53.51
CA ASP A 276 -2.29 8.14 -54.64
C ASP A 276 -1.10 7.22 -54.34
N VAL A 277 -0.95 6.16 -55.14
CA VAL A 277 0.12 5.16 -54.97
C VAL A 277 1.45 5.83 -55.32
N ASP A 278 2.13 6.36 -54.31
CA ASP A 278 3.47 6.92 -54.45
C ASP A 278 4.49 5.77 -54.50
N CYS A 279 4.78 5.32 -55.71
CA CYS A 279 5.86 4.39 -55.96
C CYS A 279 7.23 5.08 -55.82
N PRO A 280 8.27 4.38 -55.31
CA PRO A 280 9.62 4.93 -55.22
C PRO A 280 10.10 5.50 -56.56
N PRO A 281 10.94 6.54 -56.56
CA PRO A 281 11.44 7.14 -57.79
C PRO A 281 12.08 6.09 -58.71
N GLY A 282 11.69 6.08 -60.00
CA GLY A 282 12.12 5.08 -60.98
C GLY A 282 11.26 3.80 -61.04
N THR A 283 10.16 3.75 -60.30
CA THR A 283 9.14 2.71 -60.38
C THR A 283 7.76 3.32 -60.68
N GLU A 284 6.86 2.53 -61.27
CA GLU A 284 5.48 2.93 -61.59
C GLU A 284 4.48 1.95 -60.97
N PRO A 285 3.30 2.42 -60.56
CA PRO A 285 2.28 1.55 -59.99
C PRO A 285 1.71 0.63 -61.06
N VAL A 286 1.74 -0.67 -60.78
CA VAL A 286 1.15 -1.72 -61.61
C VAL A 286 0.19 -2.57 -60.76
N GLY A 287 -0.81 -3.16 -61.41
CA GLY A 287 -1.81 -3.99 -60.71
C GLY A 287 -1.25 -5.32 -60.16
N ALA A 288 -0.13 -5.80 -60.71
CA ALA A 288 0.62 -6.94 -60.22
C ALA A 288 2.02 -6.93 -60.87
N CYS A 289 3.01 -7.54 -60.20
CA CYS A 289 4.34 -7.71 -60.78
C CYS A 289 4.27 -8.57 -62.04
N ALA A 290 4.77 -8.05 -63.17
CA ALA A 290 4.91 -8.84 -64.38
C ALA A 290 6.19 -9.68 -64.33
N ASP A 291 6.11 -10.93 -64.80
CA ASP A 291 7.24 -11.86 -64.96
C ASP A 291 8.13 -11.49 -66.18
N ASP A 292 8.54 -10.23 -66.28
CA ASP A 292 9.39 -9.71 -67.37
C ASP A 292 10.85 -9.49 -66.94
N GLY A 293 11.18 -9.84 -65.69
CA GLY A 293 12.52 -9.73 -65.13
C GLY A 293 12.88 -8.33 -64.60
N ARG A 294 11.93 -7.38 -64.58
CA ARG A 294 12.10 -6.09 -63.91
C ARG A 294 11.99 -6.26 -62.38
N ALA A 295 12.72 -5.43 -61.64
CA ALA A 295 12.54 -5.35 -60.21
C ALA A 295 11.12 -4.89 -59.91
N CYS A 296 10.44 -5.60 -59.01
CA CYS A 296 9.08 -5.29 -58.60
C CYS A 296 8.95 -5.54 -57.10
N GLU A 297 8.29 -4.61 -56.42
CA GLU A 297 8.07 -4.65 -54.99
C GLU A 297 6.56 -4.58 -54.73
N GLU A 298 6.02 -5.60 -54.05
CA GLU A 298 4.64 -5.59 -53.58
C GLU A 298 4.58 -4.87 -52.24
N ARG A 299 3.67 -3.90 -52.12
CA ARG A 299 3.46 -3.12 -50.90
C ARG A 299 1.98 -3.08 -50.59
N LEU A 300 1.67 -3.22 -49.30
CA LEU A 300 0.32 -3.02 -48.80
C LEU A 300 0.10 -1.51 -48.68
N PHE A 301 -0.78 -0.96 -49.50
CA PHE A 301 -1.20 0.44 -49.42
C PHE A 301 -2.71 0.47 -49.19
N CYS A 302 -3.14 1.11 -48.10
CA CYS A 302 -4.56 1.25 -47.76
C CYS A 302 -5.33 -0.08 -47.66
N GLY A 303 -4.65 -1.16 -47.24
CA GLY A 303 -5.27 -2.48 -47.06
C GLY A 303 -5.42 -3.31 -48.34
N GLU A 304 -5.01 -2.78 -49.50
CA GLU A 304 -4.92 -3.53 -50.75
C GLU A 304 -3.44 -3.74 -51.14
N LEU A 305 -3.16 -4.87 -51.79
CA LEU A 305 -1.83 -5.20 -52.27
C LEU A 305 -1.60 -4.53 -53.62
N PHE A 306 -0.65 -3.60 -53.70
CA PHE A 306 -0.21 -2.96 -54.94
C PHE A 306 1.23 -3.35 -55.26
N ALA A 307 1.62 -3.25 -56.52
CA ALA A 307 2.98 -3.52 -56.96
C ALA A 307 3.60 -2.26 -57.59
N CYS A 308 4.82 -1.92 -57.20
CA CYS A 308 5.64 -0.92 -57.87
C CYS A 308 6.67 -1.63 -58.73
N GLN A 309 6.58 -1.48 -60.05
CA GLN A 309 7.50 -2.12 -60.99
C GLN A 309 8.46 -1.09 -61.56
N ALA A 310 9.74 -1.45 -61.70
CA ALA A 310 10.74 -0.58 -62.31
C ALA A 310 10.30 -0.12 -63.72
N CYS A 311 10.44 1.17 -64.01
CA CYS A 311 10.08 1.73 -65.30
C CYS A 311 10.89 1.08 -66.42
N ASP A 312 10.26 0.94 -67.58
CA ASP A 312 10.89 0.37 -68.77
C ASP A 312 11.98 1.33 -69.29
N CYS A 313 13.21 1.16 -68.80
CA CYS A 313 14.36 1.86 -69.35
C CYS A 313 14.62 1.27 -70.75
N PRO A 314 14.53 2.06 -71.84
CA PRO A 314 14.70 1.54 -73.19
C PRO A 314 16.01 0.77 -73.28
N VAL A 315 15.88 -0.52 -73.61
CA VAL A 315 16.94 -1.53 -73.61
C VAL A 315 18.13 -1.00 -74.44
N GLY A 316 19.16 -0.53 -73.75
CA GLY A 316 20.29 0.18 -74.31
C GLY A 316 21.07 1.02 -73.29
N TYR A 317 20.42 1.44 -72.21
CA TYR A 317 21.10 2.08 -71.06
C TYR A 317 21.54 1.04 -70.04
N ARG A 318 22.80 0.61 -70.11
CA ARG A 318 23.48 0.02 -68.95
C ARG A 318 24.04 1.19 -68.12
N PRO A 319 23.67 1.37 -66.84
CA PRO A 319 24.41 2.26 -65.97
C PRO A 319 25.69 1.54 -65.55
N GLU A 320 26.68 1.50 -66.43
CA GLU A 320 28.06 1.51 -65.94
C GLU A 320 28.40 2.99 -65.78
N PRO A 321 28.47 3.54 -64.55
CA PRO A 321 28.92 4.91 -64.35
C PRO A 321 30.44 4.92 -64.54
N ARG A 322 30.89 4.96 -65.79
CA ARG A 322 32.25 5.39 -66.10
C ARG A 322 32.18 6.84 -66.50
N CYS A 323 32.44 7.72 -65.53
CA CYS A 323 32.87 9.06 -65.88
C CYS A 323 34.19 8.91 -66.66
N PRO A 324 34.29 9.41 -67.91
CA PRO A 324 35.58 9.49 -68.56
C PRO A 324 36.48 10.40 -67.72
N ALA A 325 37.67 9.91 -67.37
CA ALA A 325 38.61 10.67 -66.54
C ALA A 325 38.95 12.01 -67.20
N GLY A 326 38.53 13.13 -66.58
CA GLY A 326 39.04 14.46 -66.91
C GLY A 326 38.02 15.56 -67.20
N ASP A 327 36.71 15.35 -67.09
CA ASP A 327 35.72 16.41 -67.34
C ASP A 327 34.87 16.71 -66.08
N PRO A 328 34.92 17.94 -65.51
CA PRO A 328 34.21 18.28 -64.27
C PRO A 328 32.73 18.69 -64.47
N GLU A 329 32.18 18.60 -65.68
CA GLU A 329 30.76 18.93 -65.95
C GLU A 329 29.97 17.66 -66.30
N CYS A 330 29.57 16.90 -65.27
CA CYS A 330 28.63 15.79 -65.44
C CYS A 330 27.22 16.32 -65.74
N TRP A 331 26.66 15.90 -66.88
CA TRP A 331 25.29 16.17 -67.27
C TRP A 331 24.32 15.45 -66.32
N VAL A 332 23.44 16.22 -65.68
CA VAL A 332 22.28 15.70 -64.95
C VAL A 332 21.16 15.50 -65.97
N GLY A 333 20.86 14.25 -66.32
CA GLY A 333 19.69 13.89 -67.11
C GLY A 333 18.59 13.35 -66.20
N GLU A 334 17.40 13.94 -66.23
CA GLU A 334 16.21 13.36 -65.62
C GLU A 334 15.82 12.09 -66.36
N VAL A 335 15.82 10.97 -65.65
CA VAL A 335 15.14 9.74 -66.07
C VAL A 335 14.12 9.44 -64.98
N CYS A 336 12.83 9.46 -65.33
CA CYS A 336 11.71 9.18 -64.43
C CYS A 336 11.65 10.07 -63.15
N GLY A 337 11.92 11.37 -63.28
CA GLY A 337 11.69 12.35 -62.19
C GLY A 337 12.69 12.32 -61.03
N ALA A 338 13.68 11.42 -61.04
CA ALA A 338 14.74 11.38 -60.03
C ALA A 338 16.02 12.06 -60.53
N THR A 339 16.56 12.97 -59.73
CA THR A 339 17.91 13.54 -59.94
C THR A 339 18.93 12.68 -59.19
N LEU A 340 19.62 11.77 -59.89
CA LEU A 340 20.67 10.94 -59.27
C LEU A 340 22.00 11.71 -59.23
N ALA A 341 22.42 12.10 -58.02
CA ALA A 341 23.78 12.58 -57.79
C ALA A 341 24.74 11.39 -57.63
N CYS A 342 25.83 11.38 -58.40
CA CYS A 342 26.87 10.37 -58.26
C CYS A 342 27.64 10.62 -56.94
N ILE A 343 27.50 9.72 -55.96
CA ILE A 343 28.39 9.66 -54.81
C ILE A 343 29.66 8.94 -55.30
N ALA A 344 30.82 9.58 -55.13
CA ALA A 344 32.10 9.02 -55.53
C ALA A 344 32.41 7.73 -54.74
N ASP A 345 32.95 6.73 -55.45
CA ASP A 345 33.42 5.45 -54.92
C ASP A 345 34.15 5.61 -53.57
N LEU A 346 33.53 5.14 -52.48
CA LEU A 346 34.27 4.73 -51.29
C LEU A 346 34.77 3.31 -51.56
N ASP A 347 36.08 3.13 -51.74
CA ASP A 347 36.72 1.81 -51.82
C ASP A 347 36.45 1.02 -50.52
N CYS A 348 35.40 0.20 -50.54
CA CYS A 348 34.92 -0.62 -49.43
C CYS A 348 35.48 -2.04 -49.50
N ASP A 349 36.80 -2.20 -49.50
CA ASP A 349 37.46 -3.51 -49.61
C ASP A 349 37.65 -4.25 -48.27
N GLY A 350 36.93 -3.86 -47.20
CA GLY A 350 37.09 -4.50 -45.89
C GLY A 350 35.81 -4.54 -45.07
N LEU A 351 35.40 -5.76 -44.69
CA LEU A 351 34.46 -5.96 -43.58
C LEU A 351 35.07 -5.36 -42.30
N PRO A 352 34.26 -4.78 -41.41
CA PRO A 352 34.75 -4.34 -40.10
C PRO A 352 35.41 -5.53 -39.38
N THR A 353 36.50 -5.26 -38.64
CA THR A 353 37.20 -6.26 -37.81
C THR A 353 37.30 -5.75 -36.39
N CYS A 354 37.15 -6.64 -35.43
CA CYS A 354 37.26 -6.28 -34.02
C CYS A 354 38.70 -5.85 -33.67
N PRO A 355 38.87 -4.78 -32.86
CA PRO A 355 40.19 -4.39 -32.38
C PRO A 355 40.81 -5.50 -31.52
N ALA A 356 42.15 -5.51 -31.45
CA ALA A 356 42.87 -6.51 -30.66
C ALA A 356 42.39 -6.56 -29.20
N GLY A 357 42.11 -7.77 -28.71
CA GLY A 357 41.54 -8.00 -27.38
C GLY A 357 40.01 -8.11 -27.35
N THR A 358 39.36 -8.07 -28.51
CA THR A 358 37.91 -8.29 -28.63
C THR A 358 37.60 -9.31 -29.73
N SER A 359 36.58 -10.13 -29.52
CA SER A 359 36.11 -11.15 -30.47
C SER A 359 34.76 -10.78 -31.07
N PRO A 360 34.51 -11.11 -32.36
CA PRO A 360 33.22 -10.86 -32.98
C PRO A 360 32.13 -11.76 -32.37
N VAL A 361 30.96 -11.16 -32.08
CA VAL A 361 29.77 -11.86 -31.59
C VAL A 361 28.58 -11.60 -32.50
N GLU A 362 27.66 -12.57 -32.60
CA GLU A 362 26.48 -12.44 -33.48
C GLU A 362 25.46 -11.42 -32.95
N ILE A 363 25.27 -11.36 -31.63
CA ILE A 363 24.31 -10.49 -30.95
C ILE A 363 24.91 -10.06 -29.61
N CYS A 364 24.87 -8.76 -29.31
CA CYS A 364 25.07 -8.26 -27.95
C CYS A 364 23.72 -8.24 -27.24
N LEU A 365 23.61 -8.93 -26.11
CA LEU A 365 22.39 -8.90 -25.32
C LEU A 365 22.32 -7.58 -24.55
N GLU A 366 21.11 -7.02 -24.45
CA GLU A 366 20.86 -5.84 -23.63
C GLU A 366 21.30 -6.10 -22.18
N GLY A 367 22.29 -5.33 -21.70
CA GLY A 367 22.91 -5.49 -20.38
C GLY A 367 24.40 -5.86 -20.40
N ASP A 368 24.94 -6.32 -21.53
CA ASP A 368 26.36 -6.62 -21.68
C ASP A 368 27.17 -5.34 -21.94
N VAL A 369 27.61 -4.65 -20.88
CA VAL A 369 28.46 -3.45 -20.97
C VAL A 369 29.86 -3.69 -21.56
N ALA A 370 30.17 -4.92 -21.97
CA ALA A 370 31.43 -5.30 -22.61
C ALA A 370 31.33 -5.36 -24.16
N CYS A 371 30.24 -4.84 -24.74
CA CYS A 371 30.02 -4.84 -26.17
C CYS A 371 30.33 -3.49 -26.83
N ARG A 372 31.06 -3.53 -27.95
CA ARG A 372 31.37 -2.38 -28.80
C ARG A 372 30.98 -2.69 -30.25
N PHE A 373 30.41 -1.70 -30.94
CA PHE A 373 30.04 -1.82 -32.35
C PHE A 373 31.04 -1.12 -33.25
N GLU A 374 31.53 -1.82 -34.28
CA GLU A 374 32.37 -1.27 -35.34
C GLU A 374 31.57 -1.25 -36.65
N ALA A 375 31.43 -0.08 -37.25
CA ALA A 375 30.72 0.09 -38.51
C ALA A 375 31.71 0.41 -39.64
N ASN A 376 31.65 -0.37 -40.72
CA ASN A 376 32.32 -0.03 -41.97
C ASN A 376 31.42 -0.39 -43.16
N CYS A 377 31.26 0.55 -44.08
CA CYS A 377 30.54 0.34 -45.35
C CYS A 377 29.16 -0.31 -45.20
N GLY A 378 28.32 0.20 -44.30
CA GLY A 378 26.95 -0.26 -44.09
C GLY A 378 26.80 -1.61 -43.37
N THR A 379 27.91 -2.21 -42.93
CA THR A 379 27.90 -3.40 -42.08
C THR A 379 28.30 -3.01 -40.66
N ILE A 380 27.58 -3.52 -39.66
CA ILE A 380 27.87 -3.33 -38.24
C ILE A 380 28.35 -4.68 -37.69
N LEU A 381 29.50 -4.69 -37.03
CA LEU A 381 30.03 -5.84 -36.31
C LEU A 381 30.03 -5.55 -34.81
N ALA A 382 29.47 -6.46 -34.03
CA ALA A 382 29.54 -6.43 -32.58
C ALA A 382 30.81 -7.14 -32.10
N CYS A 383 31.54 -6.51 -31.19
CA CYS A 383 32.79 -6.99 -30.61
C CYS A 383 32.65 -7.07 -29.08
N GLN A 384 32.97 -8.23 -28.50
CA GLN A 384 32.98 -8.47 -27.06
C GLN A 384 34.41 -8.56 -26.54
N ASP A 385 34.69 -7.97 -25.38
CA ASP A 385 36.01 -8.03 -24.75
C ASP A 385 36.37 -9.46 -24.32
N ASP A 386 37.51 -9.97 -24.80
CA ASP A 386 37.96 -11.34 -24.55
C ASP A 386 38.21 -11.58 -23.05
N ALA A 387 38.57 -10.54 -22.30
CA ALA A 387 38.80 -10.62 -20.87
C ALA A 387 37.56 -11.07 -20.07
N CYS A 388 36.36 -10.88 -20.63
CA CYS A 388 35.10 -11.21 -19.96
C CYS A 388 34.63 -12.65 -20.20
N LEU A 389 35.17 -13.36 -21.20
CA LEU A 389 34.72 -14.70 -21.57
C LEU A 389 35.21 -15.82 -20.62
N ASP A 390 36.32 -15.59 -19.92
CA ASP A 390 36.93 -16.62 -19.06
C ASP A 390 36.32 -16.69 -17.64
N GLY A 391 35.24 -15.95 -17.37
CA GLY A 391 34.60 -15.94 -16.04
C GLY A 391 35.48 -15.35 -14.94
N HIS A 392 36.53 -14.61 -15.33
CA HIS A 392 37.29 -13.81 -14.40
C HIS A 392 36.43 -12.59 -14.03
N GLY A 393 35.96 -12.56 -12.78
CA GLY A 393 35.37 -11.34 -12.22
C GLY A 393 36.39 -10.18 -12.27
N PRO A 394 35.96 -8.95 -11.94
CA PRO A 394 36.79 -7.76 -12.07
C PRO A 394 38.19 -7.96 -11.48
N GLY A 395 39.19 -7.32 -12.05
CA GLY A 395 40.54 -7.29 -11.50
C GLY A 395 40.55 -6.79 -10.05
N PRO A 396 41.61 -7.07 -9.27
CA PRO A 396 41.76 -6.51 -7.93
C PRO A 396 41.76 -4.98 -7.99
N CYS A 397 41.33 -4.32 -6.89
CA CYS A 397 41.45 -2.88 -6.76
C CYS A 397 42.91 -2.43 -7.01
N PRO A 398 43.12 -1.23 -7.60
CA PRO A 398 44.46 -0.66 -7.77
C PRO A 398 45.27 -0.67 -6.47
N ASP A 399 46.59 -0.83 -6.58
CA ASP A 399 47.49 -0.87 -5.42
C ASP A 399 47.22 0.28 -4.43
N GLY A 400 46.98 -0.07 -3.16
CA GLY A 400 46.66 0.88 -2.10
C GLY A 400 45.17 1.09 -1.83
N LEU A 401 44.28 0.46 -2.61
CA LEU A 401 42.84 0.47 -2.39
C LEU A 401 42.33 -0.93 -2.01
N ALA A 402 41.36 -0.98 -1.10
CA ALA A 402 40.63 -2.18 -0.70
C ALA A 402 39.21 -2.13 -1.26
N GLU A 403 38.68 -3.30 -1.63
CA GLU A 403 37.30 -3.46 -2.08
C GLU A 403 36.33 -3.20 -0.90
N VAL A 404 35.27 -2.45 -1.16
CA VAL A 404 34.19 -2.14 -0.22
C VAL A 404 32.84 -2.38 -0.88
N GLU A 405 31.83 -2.76 -0.09
CA GLU A 405 30.46 -3.05 -0.59
C GLU A 405 29.72 -1.80 -1.08
N GLY A 406 30.22 -0.61 -0.75
CA GLY A 406 29.69 0.67 -1.21
C GLY A 406 30.57 1.82 -0.74
N CYS A 407 30.50 2.95 -1.43
CA CYS A 407 31.20 4.15 -0.99
C CYS A 407 30.50 4.70 0.26
N ILE A 408 31.09 4.46 1.44
CA ILE A 408 30.65 5.08 2.69
C ILE A 408 31.06 6.56 2.65
N ASP A 409 30.11 7.45 2.97
CA ASP A 409 30.28 8.89 2.89
C ASP A 409 31.51 9.41 3.67
N ASP A 410 32.16 10.42 3.09
CA ASP A 410 33.40 11.13 3.50
C ASP A 410 34.76 10.56 3.08
N ARG A 411 34.86 9.44 2.34
CA ARG A 411 36.15 8.96 1.80
C ARG A 411 36.18 8.92 0.26
N PRO A 412 37.32 9.32 -0.37
CA PRO A 412 37.47 9.20 -1.81
C PRO A 412 37.34 7.72 -2.20
N CYS A 413 36.45 7.47 -3.15
CA CYS A 413 36.05 6.16 -3.62
C CYS A 413 36.20 6.13 -5.13
N VAL A 414 36.71 5.02 -5.67
CA VAL A 414 36.84 4.80 -7.12
C VAL A 414 35.92 3.65 -7.49
N SER A 415 35.00 3.88 -8.41
CA SER A 415 34.27 2.79 -9.07
C SER A 415 35.10 2.25 -10.23
N VAL A 416 35.29 0.93 -10.25
CA VAL A 416 35.92 0.21 -11.36
C VAL A 416 34.82 -0.65 -11.99
N VAL A 417 34.53 -0.41 -13.27
CA VAL A 417 33.57 -1.19 -14.04
C VAL A 417 34.36 -2.06 -15.00
N GLU A 418 34.26 -3.38 -14.83
CA GLU A 418 34.92 -4.35 -15.69
C GLU A 418 33.94 -5.51 -15.89
N CYS A 419 33.66 -5.87 -17.14
CA CYS A 419 32.77 -6.98 -17.51
C CYS A 419 31.35 -6.92 -16.87
N GLY A 420 30.72 -5.74 -16.80
CA GLY A 420 29.35 -5.63 -16.24
C GLY A 420 29.26 -5.64 -14.74
N GLN A 421 30.38 -5.73 -14.04
CA GLN A 421 30.42 -5.67 -12.60
C GLN A 421 31.08 -4.37 -12.15
N THR A 422 30.39 -3.64 -11.28
CA THR A 422 30.91 -2.44 -10.64
C THR A 422 31.48 -2.81 -9.28
N ARG A 423 32.76 -2.52 -9.05
CA ARG A 423 33.39 -2.58 -7.72
C ARG A 423 33.68 -1.20 -7.20
N PHE A 424 33.57 -1.03 -5.88
CA PHE A 424 33.98 0.19 -5.20
C PHE A 424 35.28 -0.06 -4.44
N CYS A 425 36.28 0.79 -4.69
CA CYS A 425 37.60 0.70 -4.08
C CYS A 425 37.86 1.95 -3.22
N GLN A 426 38.24 1.76 -1.96
CA GLN A 426 38.59 2.84 -1.01
C GLN A 426 39.98 2.61 -0.39
N PRO A 427 40.71 3.67 0.02
CA PRO A 427 41.98 3.50 0.74
C PRO A 427 41.83 2.61 1.98
N GLY A 428 42.67 1.59 2.09
CA GLY A 428 42.69 0.67 3.24
C GLY A 428 43.01 1.42 4.55
N ARG A 429 42.42 0.95 5.67
CA ARG A 429 42.68 1.52 7.00
C ARG A 429 44.11 1.28 7.48
#